data_AF-R7ZPU2-F1
#
_entry.id   AF-R7ZPU2-F1
#
_cell.length_a   1.000
_cell.length_b   1.000
_cell.length_c   1.000
_cell.angle_alpha   90.00
_cell.angle_beta   90.00
_cell.angle_gamma   90.00
#
_symmetry.space_group_name_H-M   'P 1'
#
loop_
_entity.id
_entity.type
_entity.pdbx_description
1 polymer ?
#
loop_
_entity_poly.entity_id
_entity_poly.type
_entity_poly.pdbx_seq_one_letter_code
_entity_poly.pdbx_strand_id
1 'polypeptide(L)'
;MFLVVLGLIFFSACGSSEESEVERMKREVIAVHDEVMPLMGELRSFQRSLEEKADELDSRGVESPLVGEYRTAASACSAAYEGMFIWMRQFDMRMEEMNEDQSLAYLEDQAIKVAKVNEDIKTALKLAESLLAE
;
A
#
# COMPACT_ATOMS: atom_id res chain seq x y z
N MET A 1 54.24 2.29 -43.73
CA MET A 1 52.98 1.89 -44.42
C MET A 1 51.84 2.02 -43.41
N PHE A 2 50.70 2.49 -43.89
CA PHE A 2 49.58 3.11 -43.18
C PHE A 2 49.07 2.47 -41.87
N LEU A 3 48.70 3.36 -40.95
CA LEU A 3 47.74 3.24 -39.84
C LEU A 3 46.47 2.47 -40.25
N VAL A 4 45.99 1.51 -39.45
CA VAL A 4 44.55 1.24 -39.28
C VAL A 4 44.27 0.83 -37.83
N VAL A 5 43.76 1.80 -37.08
CA VAL A 5 42.96 1.59 -35.87
C VAL A 5 41.59 1.08 -36.32
N LEU A 6 41.16 -0.08 -35.86
CA LEU A 6 39.79 -0.58 -35.95
C LEU A 6 39.41 -0.96 -34.51
N GLY A 7 38.66 -0.17 -33.75
CA GLY A 7 37.40 0.46 -34.11
C GLY A 7 36.35 -0.15 -33.19
N LEU A 8 36.20 0.43 -32.00
CA LEU A 8 35.13 0.17 -31.03
C LEU A 8 33.77 0.23 -31.71
N ILE A 9 32.95 -0.81 -31.56
CA ILE A 9 31.48 -0.66 -31.56
C ILE A 9 30.93 -1.42 -30.36
N PHE A 10 30.84 -0.72 -29.24
CA PHE A 10 29.89 -1.03 -28.19
C PHE A 10 28.49 -0.84 -28.78
N PHE A 11 27.79 -1.92 -29.08
CA PHE A 11 26.33 -1.88 -29.20
C PHE A 11 25.72 -1.95 -27.80
N SER A 12 25.84 -0.86 -27.03
CA SER A 12 24.87 -0.58 -25.97
C SER A 12 23.67 0.09 -26.64
N ALA A 13 22.79 -0.74 -27.21
CA ALA A 13 21.43 -0.32 -27.53
C ALA A 13 20.64 -0.23 -26.22
N CYS A 14 20.93 0.77 -25.40
CA CYS A 14 20.03 1.20 -24.36
C CYS A 14 19.00 2.10 -25.03
N GLY A 15 17.89 1.52 -25.46
CA GLY A 15 16.74 2.28 -25.94
C GLY A 15 16.13 3.02 -24.76
N SER A 16 16.50 4.27 -24.56
CA SER A 16 15.74 5.18 -23.69
C SER A 16 14.45 5.54 -24.45
N SER A 17 13.43 4.69 -24.34
CA SER A 17 12.07 5.14 -24.65
C SER A 17 11.73 6.22 -23.64
N GLU A 18 11.45 7.44 -24.12
CA GLU A 18 10.78 8.43 -23.27
C GLU A 18 9.51 7.81 -22.73
N GLU A 19 9.34 7.98 -21.43
CA GLU A 19 8.23 7.43 -20.70
C GLU A 19 7.04 8.36 -20.81
N SER A 20 5.85 7.81 -21.11
CA SER A 20 4.63 8.62 -21.16
C SER A 20 4.22 9.11 -19.77
N GLU A 21 3.47 10.21 -19.73
CA GLU A 21 2.93 10.74 -18.48
C GLU A 21 2.03 9.72 -17.75
N VAL A 22 1.24 8.95 -18.51
CA VAL A 22 0.39 7.88 -18.00
C VAL A 22 1.22 6.80 -17.28
N GLU A 23 2.32 6.34 -17.88
CA GLU A 23 3.18 5.33 -17.24
C GLU A 23 3.86 5.87 -15.98
N ARG A 24 4.19 7.17 -15.96
CA ARG A 24 4.79 7.83 -14.79
C ARG A 24 3.80 7.85 -13.64
N MET A 25 2.61 8.35 -13.90
CA MET A 25 1.56 8.47 -12.90
C MET A 25 1.11 7.10 -12.38
N LYS A 26 1.02 6.10 -13.26
CA LYS A 26 0.72 4.72 -12.88
C LYS A 26 1.75 4.17 -11.90
N ARG A 27 3.04 4.41 -12.15
CA ARG A 27 4.10 3.99 -11.21
C ARG A 27 4.03 4.72 -9.89
N GLU A 28 3.69 6.01 -9.88
CA GLU A 28 3.52 6.77 -8.64
C GLU A 28 2.37 6.20 -7.80
N VAL A 29 1.23 5.86 -8.41
CA VAL A 29 0.12 5.17 -7.73
C VAL A 29 0.55 3.83 -7.14
N ILE A 30 1.26 3.00 -7.92
CA ILE A 30 1.72 1.68 -7.46
C ILE A 30 2.79 1.81 -6.37
N ALA A 31 3.64 2.83 -6.41
CA ALA A 31 4.65 3.06 -5.37
C ALA A 31 4.02 3.32 -3.99
N VAL A 32 2.88 4.02 -3.93
CA VAL A 32 2.13 4.24 -2.69
C VAL A 32 1.51 2.94 -2.15
N HIS A 33 1.04 2.07 -3.05
CA HIS A 33 0.61 0.71 -2.69
C HIS A 33 1.80 -0.09 -2.10
N ASP A 34 2.92 -0.13 -2.82
CA ASP A 34 4.09 -0.94 -2.45
C ASP A 34 4.72 -0.49 -1.12
N GLU A 35 4.61 0.79 -0.76
CA GLU A 35 5.11 1.33 0.51
C GLU A 35 4.55 0.60 1.73
N VAL A 36 3.27 0.21 1.69
CA VAL A 36 2.56 -0.37 2.84
C VAL A 36 2.37 -1.89 2.73
N MET A 37 2.68 -2.49 1.58
CA MET A 37 2.61 -3.95 1.40
C MET A 37 3.45 -4.76 2.41
N PRO A 38 4.67 -4.33 2.79
CA PRO A 38 5.44 -5.01 3.84
C PRO A 38 4.75 -5.03 5.21
N LEU A 39 3.84 -4.10 5.48
CA LEU A 39 3.19 -3.93 6.78
C LEU A 39 1.93 -4.80 6.95
N MET A 40 1.45 -5.44 5.89
CA MET A 40 0.19 -6.21 5.92
C MET A 40 0.24 -7.40 6.89
N GLY A 41 1.41 -7.99 7.08
CA GLY A 41 1.62 -9.07 8.06
C GLY A 41 1.55 -8.57 9.50
N GLU A 42 2.16 -7.41 9.76
CA GLU A 42 2.15 -6.75 11.07
C GLU A 42 0.72 -6.34 11.46
N LEU A 43 -0.03 -5.77 10.51
CA LEU A 43 -1.44 -5.39 10.71
C LEU A 43 -2.31 -6.56 11.20
N ARG A 44 -2.13 -7.76 10.61
CA ARG A 44 -2.82 -8.99 11.03
C ARG A 44 -2.34 -9.51 12.37
N SER A 45 -1.05 -9.36 12.66
CA SER A 45 -0.49 -9.73 13.96
C SER A 45 -1.06 -8.87 15.07
N PHE A 46 -1.07 -7.55 14.88
CA PHE A 46 -1.64 -6.60 15.84
C PHE A 46 -3.13 -6.79 16.03
N GLN A 47 -3.90 -6.97 14.96
CA GLN A 47 -5.32 -7.33 15.08
C GLN A 47 -5.52 -8.48 16.07
N ARG A 48 -4.79 -9.58 15.89
CA ARG A 48 -4.91 -10.75 16.77
C ARG A 48 -4.52 -10.44 18.22
N SER A 49 -3.40 -9.77 18.43
CA SER A 49 -2.95 -9.41 19.78
C SER A 49 -3.96 -8.52 20.51
N LEU A 50 -4.59 -7.57 19.80
CA LEU A 50 -5.62 -6.69 20.35
C LEU A 50 -6.90 -7.48 20.69
N GLU A 51 -7.31 -8.41 19.83
CA GLU A 51 -8.44 -9.32 20.10
C GLU A 51 -8.19 -10.18 21.34
N GLU A 52 -7.00 -10.78 21.45
CA GLU A 52 -6.58 -11.58 22.60
C GLU A 52 -6.56 -10.75 23.89
N LYS A 53 -6.04 -9.51 23.86
CA LYS A 53 -6.05 -8.60 25.02
C LYS A 53 -7.46 -8.23 25.46
N ALA A 54 -8.35 -7.96 24.51
CA ALA A 54 -9.75 -7.69 24.81
C ALA A 54 -10.44 -8.91 25.43
N ASP A 55 -10.21 -10.12 24.89
CA ASP A 55 -10.75 -11.38 25.42
C ASP A 55 -10.26 -11.66 26.85
N GLU A 56 -8.95 -11.48 27.09
CA GLU A 56 -8.33 -11.65 28.41
C GLU A 56 -8.98 -10.75 29.47
N LEU A 57 -9.19 -9.48 29.15
CA LEU A 57 -9.80 -8.51 30.08
C LEU A 57 -11.27 -8.78 30.32
N ASP A 58 -12.03 -9.09 29.28
CA ASP A 58 -13.46 -9.40 29.36
C ASP A 58 -13.72 -10.64 30.22
N SER A 59 -12.87 -11.68 30.08
CA SER A 59 -12.97 -12.93 30.85
C SER A 59 -12.82 -12.74 32.37
N ARG A 60 -12.20 -11.64 32.80
CA ARG A 60 -12.02 -11.30 34.23
C ARG A 60 -13.26 -10.65 34.83
N GLY A 61 -14.32 -10.44 34.04
CA GLY A 61 -15.59 -9.87 34.48
C GLY A 61 -15.49 -8.41 34.90
N VAL A 62 -14.45 -7.71 34.43
CA VAL A 62 -14.26 -6.28 34.67
C VAL A 62 -14.65 -5.55 33.40
N GLU A 63 -15.81 -4.87 33.41
CA GLU A 63 -16.10 -3.88 32.37
C GLU A 63 -15.04 -2.78 32.45
N SER A 64 -14.16 -2.76 31.46
CA SER A 64 -13.10 -1.76 31.32
C SER A 64 -13.29 -1.03 30.01
N PRO A 65 -13.23 0.32 29.98
CA PRO A 65 -13.18 1.09 28.74
C PRO A 65 -12.09 0.59 27.79
N LEU A 66 -11.01 0.04 28.35
CA LEU A 66 -9.87 -0.51 27.62
C LEU A 66 -10.25 -1.72 26.74
N VAL A 67 -11.25 -2.53 27.13
CA VAL A 67 -11.77 -3.61 26.27
C VAL A 67 -12.32 -3.03 24.98
N GLY A 68 -13.10 -1.95 25.06
CA GLY A 68 -13.64 -1.25 23.89
C GLY A 68 -12.56 -0.65 23.01
N GLU A 69 -11.51 -0.09 23.62
CA GLU A 69 -10.36 0.47 22.90
C GLU A 69 -9.61 -0.61 22.11
N TYR A 70 -9.30 -1.75 22.72
CA TYR A 70 -8.68 -2.88 22.05
C TYR A 70 -9.53 -3.41 20.88
N ARG A 71 -10.85 -3.59 21.08
CA ARG A 71 -11.76 -4.05 20.00
C ARG A 71 -11.84 -3.06 18.84
N THR A 72 -11.86 -1.76 19.15
CA THR A 72 -11.89 -0.70 18.15
C THR A 72 -10.61 -0.71 17.32
N ALA A 73 -9.45 -0.83 17.97
CA ALA A 73 -8.16 -0.90 17.28
C ALA A 73 -8.02 -2.18 16.44
N ALA A 74 -8.52 -3.33 16.93
CA ALA A 74 -8.53 -4.57 16.16
C ALA A 74 -9.38 -4.43 14.89
N SER A 75 -10.57 -3.81 15.03
CA SER A 75 -11.47 -3.55 13.91
C SER A 75 -10.82 -2.60 12.89
N ALA A 76 -10.10 -1.58 13.34
CA ALA A 76 -9.34 -0.68 12.47
C ALA A 76 -8.26 -1.43 11.68
N CYS A 77 -7.51 -2.33 12.33
CA CYS A 77 -6.52 -3.18 11.65
C CYS A 77 -7.18 -4.07 10.59
N SER A 78 -8.31 -4.71 10.92
CA SER A 78 -9.05 -5.56 9.96
C SER A 78 -9.56 -4.75 8.77
N ALA A 79 -10.16 -3.58 9.02
CA ALA A 79 -10.69 -2.71 7.98
C ALA A 79 -9.59 -2.17 7.04
N ALA A 80 -8.45 -1.75 7.59
CA ALA A 80 -7.30 -1.33 6.80
C ALA A 80 -6.72 -2.47 5.95
N TYR A 81 -6.68 -3.69 6.51
CA TYR A 81 -6.24 -4.89 5.79
C TYR A 81 -7.14 -5.15 4.59
N GLU A 82 -8.45 -5.18 4.80
CA GLU A 82 -9.44 -5.40 3.73
C GLU A 82 -9.47 -4.28 2.70
N GLY A 83 -9.30 -3.02 3.11
CA GLY A 83 -9.25 -1.86 2.24
C GLY A 83 -8.21 -1.99 1.13
N MET A 84 -7.03 -2.50 1.45
CA MET A 84 -5.99 -2.79 0.45
C MET A 84 -6.44 -3.80 -0.60
N PHE A 85 -7.08 -4.90 -0.20
CA PHE A 85 -7.58 -5.90 -1.15
C PHE A 85 -8.75 -5.41 -1.99
N ILE A 86 -9.61 -4.57 -1.42
CA ILE A 86 -10.71 -3.94 -2.16
C ILE A 86 -10.12 -3.05 -3.26
N TRP A 87 -9.16 -2.20 -2.92
CA TRP A 87 -8.48 -1.34 -3.89
C TRP A 87 -7.81 -2.16 -5.00
N MET A 88 -7.01 -3.18 -4.65
CA MET A 88 -6.34 -4.04 -5.64
C MET A 88 -7.30 -4.73 -6.62
N ARG A 89 -8.51 -5.10 -6.16
CA ARG A 89 -9.53 -5.72 -7.03
C ARG A 89 -10.20 -4.72 -7.97
N GLN A 90 -10.24 -3.44 -7.59
CA GLN A 90 -10.88 -2.37 -8.35
C GLN A 90 -9.89 -1.65 -9.28
N PHE A 91 -8.60 -1.74 -9.01
CA PHE A 91 -7.57 -1.13 -9.83
C PHE A 91 -7.42 -1.87 -11.17
N ASP A 92 -7.81 -1.22 -12.27
CA ASP A 92 -7.57 -1.70 -13.63
C ASP A 92 -6.17 -1.27 -14.08
N MET A 93 -5.23 -2.21 -13.98
CA MET A 93 -3.84 -2.00 -14.37
C MET A 93 -3.67 -1.80 -15.89
N ARG A 94 -4.61 -2.28 -16.71
CA ARG A 94 -4.43 -2.33 -18.16
C ARG A 94 -4.99 -1.10 -18.86
N MET A 95 -6.06 -0.51 -18.32
CA MET A 95 -6.69 0.72 -18.85
C MET A 95 -6.97 0.62 -20.36
N GLU A 96 -7.25 -0.59 -20.88
CA GLU A 96 -7.31 -0.92 -22.32
C GLU A 96 -8.38 -0.13 -23.08
N GLU A 97 -9.42 0.34 -22.38
CA GLU A 97 -10.56 1.08 -22.96
C GLU A 97 -10.46 2.61 -22.75
N MET A 98 -9.35 3.11 -22.20
CA MET A 98 -9.16 4.53 -21.87
C MET A 98 -8.21 5.20 -22.87
N ASN A 99 -8.55 6.41 -23.31
CA ASN A 99 -7.59 7.30 -23.96
C ASN A 99 -6.65 7.95 -22.92
N GLU A 100 -5.69 8.76 -23.37
CA GLU A 100 -4.69 9.39 -22.49
C GLU A 100 -5.33 10.25 -21.38
N ASP A 101 -6.21 11.20 -21.73
CA ASP A 101 -6.90 12.05 -20.76
C ASP A 101 -7.74 11.24 -19.75
N GLN A 102 -8.42 10.20 -20.24
CA GLN A 102 -9.21 9.29 -19.40
C GLN A 102 -8.31 8.49 -18.45
N SER A 103 -7.14 8.04 -18.92
CA SER A 103 -6.17 7.30 -18.12
C SER A 103 -5.58 8.19 -17.02
N LEU A 104 -5.23 9.43 -17.34
CA LEU A 104 -4.72 10.40 -16.36
C LEU A 104 -5.77 10.70 -15.29
N ALA A 105 -7.01 11.02 -15.68
CA ALA A 105 -8.10 11.28 -14.73
C ALA A 105 -8.41 10.05 -13.87
N TYR A 106 -8.34 8.84 -14.44
CA TYR A 106 -8.48 7.60 -13.68
C TYR A 106 -7.36 7.45 -12.65
N LEU A 107 -6.10 7.65 -13.05
CA LEU A 107 -4.95 7.52 -12.16
C LEU A 107 -4.93 8.58 -11.05
N GLU A 108 -5.41 9.79 -11.29
CA GLU A 108 -5.65 10.80 -10.25
C GLU A 108 -6.61 10.31 -9.16
N ASP A 109 -7.75 9.73 -9.56
CA ASP A 109 -8.70 9.13 -8.62
C ASP A 109 -8.09 7.93 -7.87
N GLN A 110 -7.32 7.08 -8.57
CA GLN A 110 -6.64 5.96 -7.93
C GLN A 110 -5.54 6.41 -6.96
N ALA A 111 -4.84 7.51 -7.24
CA ALA A 111 -3.85 8.10 -6.35
C ALA A 111 -4.48 8.52 -5.02
N ILE A 112 -5.66 9.17 -5.07
CA ILE A 112 -6.41 9.56 -3.87
C ILE A 112 -6.83 8.32 -3.06
N LYS A 113 -7.35 7.29 -3.73
CA LYS A 113 -7.81 6.06 -3.08
C LYS A 113 -6.67 5.28 -2.42
N VAL A 114 -5.56 5.09 -3.12
CA VAL A 114 -4.41 4.35 -2.57
C VAL A 114 -3.72 5.14 -1.46
N ALA A 115 -3.69 6.48 -1.54
CA ALA A 115 -3.21 7.33 -0.46
C ALA A 115 -4.07 7.17 0.81
N LYS A 116 -5.40 7.03 0.65
CA LYS A 116 -6.28 6.75 1.78
C LYS A 116 -6.02 5.38 2.40
N VAL A 117 -5.86 4.34 1.57
CA VAL A 117 -5.46 3.00 2.05
C VAL A 117 -4.14 3.04 2.82
N ASN A 118 -3.16 3.78 2.31
CA ASN A 118 -1.86 3.96 2.95
C ASN A 118 -1.99 4.65 4.32
N GLU A 119 -2.77 5.72 4.41
CA GLU A 119 -3.07 6.42 5.66
C GLU A 119 -3.78 5.51 6.67
N ASP A 120 -4.78 4.75 6.23
CA ASP A 120 -5.57 3.86 7.08
C ASP A 120 -4.70 2.75 7.69
N ILE A 121 -3.81 2.15 6.90
CA ILE A 121 -2.85 1.15 7.38
C ILE A 121 -1.92 1.76 8.43
N LYS A 122 -1.27 2.89 8.13
CA LYS A 122 -0.33 3.54 9.06
C LYS A 122 -1.02 3.98 10.35
N THR A 123 -2.24 4.47 10.26
CA THR A 123 -3.03 4.91 11.41
C THR A 123 -3.44 3.73 12.29
N ALA A 124 -3.91 2.63 11.69
CA ALA A 124 -4.27 1.42 12.41
C ALA A 124 -3.06 0.82 13.14
N LEU A 125 -1.89 0.75 12.50
CA LEU A 125 -0.66 0.29 13.12
C LEU A 125 -0.26 1.15 14.31
N LYS A 126 -0.23 2.48 14.14
CA LYS A 126 0.12 3.41 15.23
C LYS A 126 -0.82 3.29 16.43
N LEU A 127 -2.12 3.14 16.19
CA LEU A 127 -3.10 2.94 17.24
C LEU A 127 -2.85 1.62 17.98
N ALA A 128 -2.61 0.53 17.23
CA ALA A 128 -2.33 -0.78 17.79
C ALA A 128 -1.04 -0.79 18.63
N GLU A 129 0.05 -0.22 18.12
CA GLU A 129 1.31 -0.07 18.82
C GLU A 129 1.13 0.66 20.15
N SER A 130 0.38 1.77 20.14
CA SER A 130 0.13 2.55 21.35
C SER A 130 -0.58 1.74 22.43
N LEU A 131 -1.58 0.93 22.06
CA LEU A 131 -2.37 0.14 23.01
C LEU A 131 -1.66 -1.13 23.48
N LEU A 132 -0.80 -1.72 22.64
CA LEU A 132 -0.05 -2.94 22.97
C LEU A 132 1.26 -2.66 23.72
N ALA A 133 1.69 -1.39 23.80
CA ALA A 133 2.83 -0.98 24.58
C ALA A 133 2.51 -0.72 26.07
N GLU A 134 1.23 -0.72 26.45
CA GLU A 134 0.74 -0.62 27.84
C GLU A 134 0.84 -1.95 28.60
#